data_AF-A0A6V7VHA4-F1
#
_entry.id   AF-A0A6V7VHA4-F1
#
_cell.length_a   1.000
_cell.length_b   1.000
_cell.length_c   1.000
_cell.angle_alpha   90.00
_cell.angle_beta   90.00
_cell.angle_gamma   90.00
#
_symmetry.space_group_name_H-M   'P 1'
#
loop_
_entity.id
_entity.type
_entity.pdbx_description
1 polymer ?
#
loop_
_entity_poly.entity_id
_entity_poly.type
_entity_poly.pdbx_seq_one_letter_code
_entity_poly.pdbx_strand_id
1 'polypeptide(L)'
;MSQQHNQSNTNTKTSHSTANGGDVRIRTSNGEVYIPATQRPDGTWRKARKVREGHIPQDEQPRFECKAQSEFKQTSKTSGNSVNYPVGWSPVDMVKEQKKKIINKNNNLSSNNIFFK
;
A
#
# COMPACT_ATOMS: atom_id res chain seq x y z
N MET A 1 55.76 -31.12 12.14
CA MET A 1 56.00 -30.24 10.97
C MET A 1 54.75 -30.31 10.10
N SER A 2 54.25 -29.13 9.69
CA SER A 2 53.02 -28.83 8.92
C SER A 2 52.88 -29.65 7.62
N GLN A 3 51.71 -29.84 6.99
CA GLN A 3 50.74 -28.82 6.56
C GLN A 3 49.32 -29.37 6.40
N GLN A 4 48.35 -28.57 6.85
CA GLN A 4 46.91 -28.72 6.62
C GLN A 4 46.58 -28.25 5.20
N HIS A 5 45.83 -29.04 4.44
CA HIS A 5 45.19 -28.59 3.20
C HIS A 5 43.86 -27.93 3.55
N ASN A 6 43.92 -26.65 3.93
CA ASN A 6 42.75 -25.80 4.14
C ASN A 6 42.13 -25.48 2.78
N GLN A 7 40.98 -26.09 2.47
CA GLN A 7 40.14 -25.59 1.38
C GLN A 7 39.45 -24.32 1.86
N SER A 8 40.10 -23.19 1.58
CA SER A 8 39.51 -21.86 1.69
C SER A 8 38.36 -21.75 0.71
N ASN A 9 37.12 -21.85 1.19
CA ASN A 9 35.98 -21.39 0.39
C ASN A 9 36.04 -19.87 0.32
N THR A 10 36.59 -19.40 -0.80
CA THR A 10 36.79 -18.00 -1.15
C THR A 10 35.46 -17.27 -1.21
N ASN A 11 35.36 -16.19 -0.43
CA ASN A 11 34.28 -15.23 -0.45
C ASN A 11 34.00 -14.72 -1.87
N THR A 12 32.92 -15.21 -2.49
CA THR A 12 32.30 -14.51 -3.61
C THR A 12 31.49 -13.35 -3.02
N LYS A 13 31.91 -12.13 -3.37
CA LYS A 13 31.17 -10.89 -3.11
C LYS A 13 29.70 -11.09 -3.49
N THR A 14 28.83 -11.27 -2.51
CA THR A 14 27.39 -11.10 -2.66
C THR A 14 27.01 -9.87 -1.88
N SER A 15 26.42 -8.92 -2.59
CA SER A 15 26.09 -7.57 -2.18
C SER A 15 25.32 -7.59 -0.86
N HIS A 16 25.95 -7.17 0.24
CA HIS A 16 25.19 -6.73 1.40
C HIS A 16 24.45 -5.46 0.96
N SER A 17 23.15 -5.58 0.64
CA SER A 17 22.30 -4.42 0.43
C SER A 17 22.06 -3.75 1.79
N THR A 18 23.02 -2.97 2.26
CA THR A 18 22.80 -1.99 3.32
C THR A 18 22.01 -0.84 2.71
N ALA A 19 20.69 -0.99 2.63
CA ALA A 19 19.75 0.11 2.42
C ALA A 19 18.32 -0.38 2.72
N ASN A 20 17.86 -0.14 3.95
CA ASN A 20 16.45 0.00 4.32
C ASN A 20 15.49 -1.12 3.85
N GLY A 21 15.53 -2.29 4.51
CA GLY A 21 14.47 -3.29 4.36
C GLY A 21 14.93 -4.75 4.47
N GLY A 22 15.18 -5.20 5.70
CA GLY A 22 14.90 -6.55 6.23
C GLY A 22 15.46 -7.83 5.59
N ASP A 23 15.72 -7.89 4.29
CA ASP A 23 16.00 -9.15 3.60
C ASP A 23 17.50 -9.47 3.56
N VAL A 24 17.92 -10.45 4.38
CA VAL A 24 19.33 -10.86 4.56
C VAL A 24 19.70 -12.05 3.66
N ARG A 25 18.86 -12.41 2.69
CA ARG A 25 19.08 -13.58 1.84
C ARG A 25 20.16 -13.36 0.77
N ILE A 26 20.96 -14.39 0.53
CA ILE A 26 21.98 -14.45 -0.54
C ILE A 26 21.49 -15.35 -1.68
N ARG A 27 21.83 -15.00 -2.93
CA ARG A 27 21.53 -15.80 -4.12
C ARG A 27 22.81 -16.44 -4.67
N THR A 28 22.76 -17.73 -4.93
CA THR A 28 23.86 -18.49 -5.56
C THR A 28 23.74 -18.42 -7.09
N SER A 29 24.84 -18.61 -7.82
CA SER A 29 24.88 -18.69 -9.29
C SER A 29 23.89 -19.70 -9.88
N ASN A 30 23.59 -20.75 -9.14
CA ASN A 30 22.67 -21.81 -9.54
C ASN A 30 21.18 -21.42 -9.34
N GLY A 31 20.90 -20.16 -8.95
CA GLY A 31 19.54 -19.65 -8.74
C GLY A 31 18.92 -20.02 -7.39
N GLU A 32 19.69 -20.58 -6.46
CA GLU A 32 19.21 -20.94 -5.13
C GLU A 32 19.33 -19.77 -4.14
N VAL A 33 18.35 -19.62 -3.24
CA VAL A 33 18.33 -18.55 -2.23
C VAL A 33 18.60 -19.13 -0.84
N TYR A 34 19.46 -18.47 -0.07
CA TYR A 34 19.85 -18.90 1.28
C TYR A 34 19.82 -17.76 2.28
N ILE A 35 19.49 -18.07 3.53
CA ILE A 35 19.91 -17.26 4.68
C ILE A 35 21.34 -17.68 5.01
N PRO A 36 22.31 -16.74 5.06
CA PRO A 36 23.71 -17.07 5.27
C PRO A 36 23.96 -17.70 6.65
N ALA A 37 25.06 -18.43 6.76
CA ALA A 37 25.54 -18.92 8.05
C ALA A 37 25.86 -17.73 8.97
N THR A 38 25.48 -17.84 10.25
CA THR A 38 25.72 -16.77 11.24
C THR A 38 26.48 -17.32 12.42
N GLN A 39 27.42 -16.52 12.95
CA GLN A 39 28.16 -16.89 14.14
C GLN A 39 27.27 -16.69 15.38
N ARG A 40 27.35 -17.64 16.31
CA ARG A 40 26.77 -17.50 17.65
C ARG A 40 27.70 -16.63 18.51
N PRO A 41 27.18 -16.07 19.62
CA PRO A 41 28.03 -15.33 20.57
C PRO A 41 29.17 -16.18 21.17
N ASP A 42 28.99 -17.50 21.28
CA ASP A 42 30.01 -18.46 21.74
C ASP A 42 31.06 -18.82 20.66
N GLY A 43 30.99 -18.19 19.48
CA GLY A 43 31.90 -18.40 18.36
C GLY A 43 31.56 -19.59 17.46
N THR A 44 30.64 -20.46 17.87
CA THR A 44 30.20 -21.58 17.03
C THR A 44 29.31 -21.07 15.89
N TRP A 45 29.28 -21.78 14.76
CA TRP A 45 28.51 -21.33 13.59
C TRP A 45 27.13 -21.96 13.50
N ARG A 46 26.14 -21.21 13.03
CA ARG A 46 24.85 -21.72 12.55
C ARG A 46 24.97 -22.03 11.07
N LYS A 47 24.44 -23.18 10.66
CA LYS A 47 24.38 -23.55 9.23
C LYS A 47 23.52 -22.56 8.43
N ALA A 48 23.89 -22.35 7.17
CA ALA A 48 23.04 -21.66 6.21
C ALA A 48 21.72 -22.44 5.99
N ARG A 49 20.65 -21.73 5.61
CA ARG A 49 19.32 -22.31 5.39
C ARG A 49 18.79 -21.94 4.02
N LYS A 50 18.33 -22.93 3.25
CA LYS A 50 17.72 -22.69 1.93
C LYS A 50 16.32 -22.08 2.10
N VAL A 51 16.01 -21.07 1.28
CA VAL A 51 14.71 -20.42 1.18
C VAL A 51 14.15 -20.68 -0.22
N ARG A 52 12.84 -20.84 -0.32
CA ARG A 52 12.17 -20.99 -1.61
C ARG A 52 12.21 -19.65 -2.37
N GLU A 53 12.48 -19.71 -3.68
CA GLU A 53 12.40 -18.54 -4.56
C GLU A 53 11.01 -17.91 -4.49
N GLY A 54 10.94 -16.57 -4.36
CA GLY A 54 9.68 -15.84 -4.28
C GLY A 54 8.93 -15.94 -2.95
N HIS A 55 9.53 -16.51 -1.89
CA HIS A 55 8.93 -16.47 -0.56
C HIS A 55 8.91 -15.03 -0.01
N ILE A 56 7.70 -14.52 0.26
CA ILE A 56 7.42 -13.21 0.86
C ILE A 56 6.92 -13.44 2.30
N PRO A 57 7.57 -12.85 3.32
CA PRO A 57 7.12 -12.93 4.70
C PRO A 57 5.70 -12.41 4.90
N GLN A 58 5.01 -12.93 5.91
CA GLN A 58 3.62 -12.57 6.19
C GLN A 58 3.42 -11.07 6.45
N ASP A 59 4.42 -10.40 7.03
CA ASP A 59 4.38 -8.97 7.36
C ASP A 59 4.33 -8.08 6.11
N GLU A 60 4.80 -8.60 4.96
CA GLU A 60 4.80 -7.91 3.67
C GLU A 60 3.65 -8.36 2.76
N GLN A 61 2.83 -9.33 3.19
CA GLN A 61 1.68 -9.77 2.43
C GLN A 61 0.51 -8.78 2.57
N PRO A 62 -0.10 -8.33 1.45
CA PRO A 62 -1.21 -7.40 1.52
C PRO A 62 -2.40 -8.06 2.23
N ARG A 63 -2.90 -7.38 3.26
CA ARG A 63 -4.15 -7.78 3.90
C ARG A 63 -5.26 -7.70 2.86
N PHE A 64 -6.05 -8.77 2.76
CA PHE A 64 -7.15 -8.82 1.80
C PHE A 64 -8.17 -7.70 2.06
N GLU A 65 -8.52 -6.97 1.02
CA GLU A 65 -9.64 -6.02 0.98
C GLU A 65 -10.55 -6.38 -0.21
N CYS A 66 -11.87 -6.30 -0.05
CA CYS A 66 -12.78 -6.56 -1.16
C CYS A 66 -12.82 -5.37 -2.13
N LYS A 67 -13.10 -5.64 -3.42
CA LYS A 67 -13.08 -4.63 -4.49
C LYS A 67 -13.99 -3.43 -4.20
N ALA A 68 -15.21 -3.69 -3.70
CA ALA A 68 -16.14 -2.63 -3.31
C ALA A 68 -15.60 -1.75 -2.17
N GLN A 69 -14.89 -2.34 -1.21
CA GLN A 69 -14.28 -1.61 -0.10
C GLN A 69 -13.09 -0.75 -0.56
N SER A 70 -12.26 -1.25 -1.49
CA SER A 70 -11.18 -0.45 -2.08
C SER A 70 -11.71 0.71 -2.91
N GLU A 71 -12.75 0.49 -3.71
CA GLU A 71 -13.37 1.53 -4.56
C GLU A 71 -14.09 2.59 -3.72
N PHE A 72 -14.78 2.18 -2.66
CA PHE A 72 -15.42 3.09 -1.71
C PHE A 72 -14.40 3.98 -0.98
N LYS A 73 -13.27 3.40 -0.54
CA LYS A 73 -12.18 4.16 0.11
C LYS A 73 -11.47 5.14 -0.84
N GLN A 74 -11.38 4.83 -2.14
CA GLN A 74 -10.71 5.68 -3.12
C GLN A 74 -11.58 6.84 -3.58
N THR A 75 -12.84 6.56 -3.89
CA THR A 75 -13.81 7.58 -4.33
C THR A 75 -14.10 8.62 -3.23
N SER A 76 -14.20 8.18 -1.97
CA SER A 76 -14.41 9.05 -0.81
C SER A 76 -13.24 9.98 -0.47
N LYS A 77 -12.01 9.69 -0.94
CA LYS A 77 -10.80 10.49 -0.64
C LYS A 77 -10.43 11.49 -1.73
N THR A 78 -10.58 11.11 -3.00
CA THR A 78 -10.05 11.88 -4.14
C THR A 78 -11.01 12.94 -4.65
N SER A 79 -12.29 12.61 -4.66
CA SER A 79 -13.29 13.60 -4.95
C SER A 79 -13.67 14.25 -3.62
N GLY A 80 -13.79 15.58 -3.58
CA GLY A 80 -14.52 16.25 -2.51
C GLY A 80 -15.97 15.74 -2.33
N ASN A 81 -16.38 14.74 -3.12
CA ASN A 81 -17.49 13.82 -2.95
C ASN A 81 -17.17 12.70 -1.93
N SER A 82 -16.51 13.02 -0.81
CA SER A 82 -17.05 12.45 0.43
C SER A 82 -18.49 12.91 0.41
N VAL A 83 -19.40 11.97 0.12
CA VAL A 83 -20.84 12.17 0.21
C VAL A 83 -21.10 12.33 1.71
N ASN A 84 -20.64 13.44 2.29
CA ASN A 84 -20.82 13.88 3.66
C ASN A 84 -22.24 14.45 3.73
N TYR A 85 -23.19 13.65 3.28
CA TYR A 85 -24.60 13.91 3.44
C TYR A 85 -25.04 13.04 4.60
N PRO A 86 -25.90 13.59 5.47
CA PRO A 86 -26.46 12.80 6.54
C PRO A 86 -27.17 11.58 5.96
N VAL A 87 -27.15 10.50 6.74
CA VAL A 87 -27.85 9.27 6.41
C VAL A 87 -29.30 9.57 6.00
N GLY A 88 -29.73 9.00 4.88
CA GLY A 88 -31.09 9.19 4.33
C GLY A 88 -31.26 10.31 3.32
N TRP A 89 -30.22 11.06 2.96
CA TRP A 89 -30.28 12.06 1.88
C TRP A 89 -29.58 11.57 0.62
N SER A 90 -30.26 11.67 -0.53
CA SER A 90 -29.69 11.29 -1.83
C SER A 90 -29.22 12.51 -2.63
N PRO A 91 -28.25 12.34 -3.56
CA PRO A 91 -27.82 13.42 -4.45
C PRO A 91 -28.95 14.05 -5.26
N VAL A 92 -29.99 13.29 -5.61
CA VAL A 92 -31.14 13.76 -6.40
C VAL A 92 -32.01 14.72 -5.60
N ASP A 93 -32.22 14.42 -4.32
CA ASP A 93 -33.06 15.24 -3.45
C ASP A 93 -32.46 16.64 -3.23
N MET A 94 -31.12 16.71 -3.17
CA MET A 94 -30.43 17.99 -3.03
C MET A 94 -30.54 18.87 -4.28
N VAL A 95 -30.40 18.30 -5.48
CA VAL A 95 -30.54 19.05 -6.74
C VAL A 95 -31.95 19.60 -6.89
N LYS A 96 -32.96 18.80 -6.50
CA LYS A 96 -34.36 19.21 -6.51
C LYS A 96 -34.60 20.39 -5.56
N GLU A 97 -34.01 20.34 -4.37
CA GLU A 97 -34.14 21.43 -3.38
C GLU A 97 -33.43 22.71 -3.84
N GLN A 98 -32.26 22.60 -4.46
CA GLN A 98 -31.55 23.74 -5.06
C GLN A 98 -32.36 24.40 -6.18
N LYS A 99 -32.93 23.58 -7.09
CA LYS A 99 -33.77 24.08 -8.19
C LYS A 99 -35.03 24.79 -7.68
N LYS A 100 -35.67 24.24 -6.64
CA LYS A 100 -36.85 24.84 -6.01
C LYS A 100 -36.54 26.22 -5.42
N LYS A 101 -35.39 26.37 -4.77
CA LYS A 101 -34.93 27.67 -4.24
C LYS A 101 -34.71 28.71 -5.35
N ILE A 102 -34.12 28.31 -6.47
CA ILE A 102 -33.89 29.20 -7.63
C ILE A 102 -35.23 29.66 -8.24
N ILE A 103 -36.18 28.75 -8.46
CA ILE A 103 -37.49 29.07 -9.03
C ILE A 103 -38.26 30.04 -8.13
N ASN A 104 -38.28 29.80 -6.81
CA ASN A 104 -38.95 30.69 -5.86
C ASN A 104 -38.33 32.10 -5.83
N LYS A 105 -37.02 32.23 -6.07
CA LYS A 105 -36.35 33.53 -6.17
C LYS A 105 -36.81 34.31 -7.40
N ASN A 106 -36.92 33.66 -8.55
CA ASN A 106 -37.28 34.32 -9.82
C ASN A 106 -38.74 34.78 -9.85
N ASN A 107 -39.65 34.03 -9.23
CA ASN A 107 -41.06 34.44 -9.11
C ASN A 107 -41.23 35.69 -8.23
N ASN A 108 -40.38 35.87 -7.21
CA ASN A 108 -40.36 37.07 -6.37
C ASN A 108 -39.69 38.30 -7.04
N LEU A 109 -38.92 38.12 -8.11
CA LEU A 109 -38.38 39.25 -8.89
C LEU A 109 -39.39 39.75 -9.94
N SER A 110 -40.20 38.84 -10.50
CA SER A 110 -41.26 39.18 -11.47
C SER A 110 -42.37 40.03 -10.86
N SER A 111 -42.78 39.75 -9.63
CA SER A 111 -43.81 40.51 -8.91
C SER A 111 -43.42 41.95 -8.58
N ASN A 112 -42.12 42.28 -8.57
CA ASN A 112 -41.62 43.61 -8.24
C ASN A 112 -41.44 44.53 -9.47
N ASN A 113 -41.53 43.98 -10.69
CA ASN A 113 -41.35 44.73 -11.94
C ASN A 113 -42.67 45.09 -12.66
N ILE A 114 -43.82 44.80 -12.06
CA ILE A 114 -45.14 45.07 -12.65
C ILE A 114 -45.65 46.50 -12.35
N PHE A 115 -44.98 47.27 -11.48
CA PHE A 115 -45.47 48.56 -11.00
C PHE A 115 -44.93 49.82 -11.73
N PHE A 116 -44.14 49.66 -12.79
CA PHE A 116 -43.68 50.78 -13.64
C PHE A 116 -44.21 50.62 -15.06
N LYS A 117 -45.45 51.05 -15.30
CA LYS A 117 -46.02 51.25 -16.64
C LYS A 117 -46.98 52.43 -16.62
#